data_AF-A0A2V7V6V0-F1
#
_entry.id   AF-A0A2V7V6V0-F1
#
_cell.length_a   1.000
_cell.length_b   1.000
_cell.length_c   1.000
_cell.angle_alpha   90.00
_cell.angle_beta   90.00
_cell.angle_gamma   90.00
#
_symmetry.space_group_name_H-M   'P 1'
#
loop_
_entity.id
_entity.type
_entity.pdbx_description
1 polymer ?
#
loop_
_entity_poly.entity_id
_entity_poly.type
_entity_poly.pdbx_seq_one_letter_code
_entity_poly.pdbx_strand_id
1 'polypeptide(L)'
;TGGNTALAVRLAGTRSNRDAVGARVSVETDQLRRTKVVQVGSGFLSQHSKELLFGLGRSERIVKVTVSWPSGATQTLADVPINRRVWIAEGSDGVRSEPFRKASVPSGLVASAAPDAPPAGPAAAPPASTWLYEAFPAPALALTDLDGREHSLAEHAGRPVLLLFWATWAPASRTALQGLAGQREALAARGASILAADEGNVRAAAQGLGIPVMVASEEVAGTYDIVNRYLFDRREDLRLPTVFLVSAQGDVVKVYRDPIAASQILEDLPRIDTSPAERLARAVPFEGTFYSSPVQRNYFQYGLELSEQGFDAPAVAAFERVARLDPSAITFHNLGTLYMKRGNPLGARAAFERALDLKPDY
;
A
#
# COMPACT_ATOMS: atom_id res chain seq x y z
N THR A 1 -6.71 3.28 38.71
CA THR A 1 -7.94 2.58 38.27
C THR A 1 -8.89 3.63 37.72
N GLY A 2 -9.13 3.63 36.40
CA GLY A 2 -9.94 4.68 35.76
C GLY A 2 -11.41 4.60 36.18
N GLY A 3 -11.94 5.64 36.81
CA GLY A 3 -13.32 5.71 37.31
C GLY A 3 -14.40 5.87 36.23
N ASN A 4 -14.16 5.35 35.03
CA ASN A 4 -15.12 5.42 33.93
C ASN A 4 -15.95 4.13 33.85
N THR A 5 -17.24 4.27 33.62
CA THR A 5 -18.22 3.18 33.53
C THR A 5 -18.69 2.98 32.09
N ALA A 6 -19.15 1.77 31.77
CA ALA A 6 -19.64 1.42 30.45
C ALA A 6 -20.81 0.43 30.48
N LEU A 7 -21.56 0.35 29.39
CA LEU A 7 -22.63 -0.63 29.17
C LEU A 7 -22.52 -1.16 27.75
N ALA A 8 -22.50 -2.49 27.57
CA ALA A 8 -22.60 -3.10 26.25
C ALA A 8 -24.00 -3.68 26.08
N VAL A 9 -24.69 -3.32 25.00
CA VAL A 9 -26.07 -3.77 24.75
C VAL A 9 -26.11 -4.63 23.49
N ARG A 10 -26.68 -5.83 23.62
CA ARG A 10 -27.07 -6.71 22.51
C ARG A 10 -28.58 -6.79 22.46
N LEU A 11 -29.13 -6.68 21.26
CA LEU A 11 -30.56 -6.79 21.03
C LEU A 11 -30.88 -8.07 20.24
N ALA A 12 -32.04 -8.64 20.50
CA ALA A 12 -32.59 -9.74 19.71
C ALA A 12 -34.03 -9.40 19.29
N GLY A 13 -34.24 -9.24 17.99
CA GLY A 13 -35.58 -9.01 17.45
C GLY A 13 -36.43 -10.28 17.45
N THR A 14 -37.73 -10.12 17.67
CA THR A 14 -38.73 -11.20 17.62
C THR A 14 -39.80 -10.90 16.57
N ARG A 15 -40.29 -9.66 16.54
CA ARG A 15 -41.14 -9.11 15.47
C ARG A 15 -40.32 -8.35 14.44
N SER A 16 -39.31 -7.61 14.91
CA SER A 16 -38.26 -7.00 14.11
C SER A 16 -37.29 -8.06 13.59
N ASN A 17 -36.41 -7.67 12.65
CA ASN A 17 -35.33 -8.57 12.19
C ASN A 17 -34.49 -9.08 13.38
N ARG A 18 -34.02 -10.34 13.31
CA ARG A 18 -33.38 -11.02 14.46
C ARG A 18 -32.18 -10.28 15.04
N ASP A 19 -31.45 -9.57 14.19
CA ASP A 19 -30.28 -8.78 14.56
C ASP A 19 -30.62 -7.37 15.07
N ALA A 20 -31.91 -7.02 15.12
CA ALA A 20 -32.43 -5.72 15.53
C ALA A 20 -31.82 -4.53 14.77
N VAL A 21 -31.40 -4.73 13.51
CA VAL A 21 -30.84 -3.67 12.66
C VAL A 21 -31.83 -2.53 12.53
N GLY A 22 -31.37 -1.31 12.77
CA GLY A 22 -32.20 -0.10 12.81
C GLY A 22 -32.80 0.22 14.19
N ALA A 23 -32.70 -0.67 15.18
CA ALA A 23 -33.16 -0.38 16.54
C ALA A 23 -32.33 0.73 17.17
N ARG A 24 -33.00 1.68 17.83
CA ARG A 24 -32.38 2.82 18.52
C ARG A 24 -32.41 2.59 20.03
N VAL A 25 -31.25 2.59 20.66
CA VAL A 25 -31.10 2.43 22.12
C VAL A 25 -30.64 3.75 22.72
N SER A 26 -31.44 4.32 23.62
CA SER A 26 -31.09 5.49 24.43
C SER A 26 -30.84 5.05 25.87
N VAL A 27 -29.65 5.34 26.37
CA VAL A 27 -29.23 5.10 27.75
C VAL A 27 -29.15 6.44 28.46
N GLU A 28 -29.92 6.57 29.53
CA GLU A 28 -29.96 7.74 30.39
C GLU A 28 -29.39 7.37 31.76
N THR A 29 -28.41 8.12 32.23
CA THR A 29 -27.77 7.98 33.53
C THR A 29 -28.07 9.18 34.41
N ASP A 30 -27.51 9.17 35.61
CA ASP A 30 -27.51 10.32 36.52
C ASP A 30 -26.76 11.54 35.99
N GLN A 31 -25.88 11.39 34.98
CA GLN A 31 -25.04 12.46 34.46
C GLN A 31 -25.21 12.75 32.96
N LEU A 32 -25.66 11.78 32.16
CA LEU A 32 -25.70 11.93 30.71
C LEU A 32 -26.80 11.11 30.04
N ARG A 33 -27.09 11.45 28.80
CA ARG A 33 -27.90 10.65 27.89
C ARG A 33 -27.09 10.33 26.64
N ARG A 34 -27.04 9.07 26.21
CA ARG A 34 -26.42 8.65 24.94
C ARG A 34 -27.37 7.75 24.16
N THR A 35 -27.39 7.96 22.86
CA THR A 35 -28.22 7.18 21.94
C THR A 35 -27.35 6.57 20.86
N LYS A 36 -27.54 5.29 20.57
CA LYS A 36 -26.91 4.57 19.44
C LYS A 36 -27.94 3.78 18.67
N VAL A 37 -27.64 3.47 17.42
CA VAL A 37 -28.48 2.66 16.53
C VAL A 37 -27.71 1.41 16.13
N VAL A 38 -28.38 0.27 16.07
CA VAL A 38 -27.79 -0.96 15.52
C VAL A 38 -27.64 -0.81 14.01
N GLN A 39 -26.41 -0.83 13.52
CA GLN A 39 -26.06 -0.71 12.12
C GLN A 39 -25.32 -1.96 11.64
N VAL A 40 -25.43 -2.28 10.36
CA VAL A 40 -24.72 -3.38 9.71
C VAL A 40 -24.05 -2.87 8.45
N GLY A 41 -22.80 -3.30 8.22
CA GLY A 41 -21.95 -2.86 7.11
C GLY A 41 -21.23 -1.55 7.43
N SER A 42 -19.89 -1.57 7.39
CA SER A 42 -19.07 -0.38 7.60
C SER A 42 -17.99 -0.28 6.52
N GLY A 43 -18.40 -0.04 5.28
CA GLY A 43 -17.49 -0.05 4.13
C GLY A 43 -17.20 -1.46 3.59
N PHE A 44 -16.34 -1.52 2.56
CA PHE A 44 -16.02 -2.77 1.85
C PHE A 44 -15.33 -3.79 2.77
N LEU A 45 -15.83 -5.03 2.79
CA LEU A 45 -15.34 -6.16 3.61
C LEU A 45 -15.27 -5.91 5.13
N SER A 46 -16.02 -4.93 5.64
CA SER A 46 -16.02 -4.56 7.05
C SER A 46 -17.41 -4.68 7.66
N GLN A 47 -17.48 -5.12 8.91
CA GLN A 47 -18.75 -5.33 9.62
C GLN A 47 -18.74 -4.60 10.96
N HIS A 48 -19.79 -3.79 11.20
CA HIS A 48 -20.07 -3.26 12.53
C HIS A 48 -20.38 -4.39 13.51
N SER A 49 -19.87 -4.27 14.74
CA SER A 49 -20.33 -5.11 15.83
C SER A 49 -21.83 -4.88 16.06
N LYS A 50 -22.59 -5.98 16.19
CA LYS A 50 -24.00 -5.94 16.63
C LYS A 50 -24.16 -5.57 18.11
N GLU A 51 -23.05 -5.34 18.80
CA GLU A 51 -22.99 -4.91 20.20
C GLU A 51 -22.79 -3.41 20.31
N LEU A 52 -23.75 -2.73 20.93
CA LEU A 52 -23.68 -1.29 21.17
C LEU A 52 -22.94 -1.02 22.48
N LEU A 53 -21.69 -0.57 22.40
CA LEU A 53 -20.91 -0.16 23.56
C LEU A 53 -21.14 1.32 23.89
N PHE A 54 -21.64 1.61 25.08
CA PHE A 54 -21.85 2.95 25.62
C PHE A 54 -20.78 3.25 26.67
N GLY A 55 -19.97 4.28 26.45
CA GLY A 55 -19.17 4.88 27.51
C GLY A 55 -20.04 5.84 28.32
N LEU A 56 -20.16 5.59 29.63
CA LEU A 56 -21.04 6.32 30.55
C LEU A 56 -20.28 7.31 31.44
N GLY A 57 -18.97 7.48 31.23
CA GLY A 57 -18.15 8.43 31.99
C GLY A 57 -18.13 8.07 33.47
N ARG A 58 -18.26 9.04 34.38
CA ARG A 58 -18.28 8.81 35.83
C ARG A 58 -19.68 8.56 36.39
N SER A 59 -20.65 8.20 35.53
CA SER A 59 -22.02 7.90 35.96
C SER A 59 -22.03 6.73 36.93
N GLU A 60 -22.74 6.88 38.05
CA GLU A 60 -22.84 5.87 39.09
C GLU A 60 -24.00 4.90 38.84
N ARG A 61 -25.03 5.33 38.10
CA ARG A 61 -26.22 4.50 37.81
C ARG A 61 -26.87 4.84 36.48
N ILE A 62 -27.50 3.84 35.87
CA ILE A 62 -28.40 4.04 34.74
C ILE A 62 -29.79 4.31 35.29
N VAL A 63 -30.37 5.45 34.93
CA VAL A 63 -31.75 5.82 35.27
C VAL A 63 -32.73 5.03 34.42
N LYS A 64 -32.45 4.91 33.12
CA LYS A 64 -33.37 4.29 32.16
C LYS A 64 -32.67 3.87 30.88
N VAL A 65 -33.08 2.74 30.33
CA VAL A 65 -32.76 2.35 28.94
C VAL A 65 -34.05 2.27 28.14
N THR A 66 -34.09 2.98 27.02
CA THR A 66 -35.22 2.92 26.09
C THR A 66 -34.76 2.36 24.75
N VAL A 67 -35.44 1.31 24.29
CA VAL A 67 -35.22 0.69 22.99
C VAL A 67 -36.42 0.97 22.10
N SER A 68 -36.20 1.73 21.03
CA SER A 68 -37.17 1.88 19.93
C SER A 68 -36.86 0.85 18.85
N TRP A 69 -37.76 -0.11 18.68
CA TRP A 69 -37.61 -1.22 17.75
C TRP A 69 -38.06 -0.85 16.32
N PRO A 70 -37.48 -1.46 15.27
CA PRO A 70 -37.94 -1.28 13.88
C PRO A 70 -39.41 -1.63 13.65
N SER A 71 -39.98 -2.52 14.47
CA SER A 71 -41.41 -2.85 14.46
C SER A 71 -42.34 -1.69 14.87
N GLY A 72 -41.78 -0.57 15.33
CA GLY A 72 -42.52 0.56 15.90
C GLY A 72 -42.78 0.44 17.41
N ALA A 73 -42.51 -0.73 18.00
CA ALA A 73 -42.61 -0.91 19.45
C ALA A 73 -41.53 -0.11 20.19
N THR A 74 -41.87 0.39 21.38
CA THR A 74 -40.90 1.00 22.29
C THR A 74 -40.91 0.26 23.61
N GLN A 75 -39.73 -0.13 24.06
CA GLN A 75 -39.52 -0.85 25.31
C GLN A 75 -38.66 -0.01 26.25
N THR A 76 -39.06 0.08 27.51
CA THR A 76 -38.35 0.83 28.54
C THR A 76 -37.96 -0.10 29.67
N LEU A 77 -36.71 -0.02 30.09
CA LEU A 77 -36.12 -0.85 31.13
C LEU A 77 -35.53 0.05 32.22
N ALA A 78 -35.89 -0.26 33.46
CA ALA A 78 -35.29 0.31 34.66
C ALA A 78 -34.19 -0.62 35.19
N ASP A 79 -33.35 -0.10 36.10
CA ASP A 79 -32.39 -0.87 36.90
C ASP A 79 -31.37 -1.70 36.09
N VAL A 80 -31.01 -1.23 34.90
CA VAL A 80 -29.96 -1.86 34.08
C VAL A 80 -28.59 -1.61 34.75
N PRO A 81 -27.80 -2.67 35.05
CA PRO A 81 -26.55 -2.50 35.78
C PRO A 81 -25.45 -1.87 34.92
N ILE A 82 -24.66 -0.98 35.51
CA ILE A 82 -23.43 -0.45 34.91
C ILE A 82 -22.30 -1.50 34.89
N ASN A 83 -21.32 -1.32 34.00
CA ASN A 83 -20.15 -2.19 33.82
C ASN A 83 -20.48 -3.63 33.45
N ARG A 84 -21.55 -3.79 32.67
CA ARG A 84 -22.04 -5.10 32.20
C ARG A 84 -22.31 -5.11 30.71
N ARG A 85 -22.29 -6.31 30.17
CA ARG A 85 -22.95 -6.62 28.90
C ARG A 85 -24.36 -7.11 29.21
N VAL A 86 -25.33 -6.58 28.47
CA VAL A 86 -26.75 -6.89 28.63
C VAL A 86 -27.36 -7.36 27.31
N TRP A 87 -28.30 -8.28 27.40
CA TRP A 87 -29.09 -8.77 26.27
C TRP A 87 -30.55 -8.46 26.51
N ILE A 88 -31.17 -7.82 25.53
CA ILE A 88 -32.56 -7.41 25.56
C ILE A 88 -33.27 -8.04 24.37
N ALA A 89 -34.31 -8.83 24.64
CA ALA A 89 -35.16 -9.41 23.60
C ALA A 89 -36.41 -8.53 23.42
N GLU A 90 -36.81 -8.32 22.17
CA GLU A 90 -37.98 -7.52 21.83
C GLU A 90 -39.26 -8.10 22.44
N GLY A 91 -39.95 -7.28 23.24
CA GLY A 91 -41.19 -7.64 23.91
C GLY A 91 -41.01 -8.42 25.22
N SER A 92 -39.77 -8.59 25.68
CA SER A 92 -39.46 -9.25 26.97
C SER A 92 -39.06 -8.23 28.01
N ASP A 93 -39.64 -8.31 29.21
CA ASP A 93 -39.24 -7.47 30.35
C ASP A 93 -37.93 -7.92 31.01
N GLY A 94 -37.49 -9.16 30.74
CA GLY A 94 -36.24 -9.71 31.26
C GLY A 94 -35.00 -9.15 30.55
N VAL A 95 -34.00 -8.74 31.34
CA VAL A 95 -32.65 -8.35 30.86
C VAL A 95 -31.64 -9.36 31.38
N ARG A 96 -31.09 -10.17 30.47
CA ARG A 96 -29.93 -11.01 30.81
C ARG A 96 -28.70 -10.11 30.91
N SER A 97 -27.86 -10.29 31.93
CA SER A 97 -26.63 -9.51 32.06
C SER A 97 -25.43 -10.36 32.50
N GLU A 98 -24.24 -9.96 32.06
CA GLU A 98 -22.96 -10.52 32.53
C GLU A 98 -21.99 -9.37 32.85
N PRO A 99 -21.14 -9.51 33.89
CA PRO A 99 -20.09 -8.53 34.14
C PRO A 99 -19.05 -8.55 33.01
N PHE A 100 -18.45 -7.41 32.70
CA PHE A 100 -17.31 -7.41 31.77
C PHE A 100 -16.20 -8.28 32.34
N ARG A 101 -15.60 -9.12 31.49
CA ARG A 101 -14.43 -9.91 31.87
C ARG A 101 -13.34 -8.92 32.26
N LYS A 102 -12.96 -8.88 33.54
CA LYS A 102 -11.73 -8.20 33.95
C LYS A 102 -10.63 -8.83 33.12
N ALA A 103 -9.86 -8.02 32.40
CA ALA A 103 -8.64 -8.49 31.78
C ALA A 103 -7.73 -8.96 32.91
N SER A 104 -7.81 -10.24 33.28
CA SER A 104 -6.66 -10.93 33.84
C SER A 104 -5.71 -11.01 32.68
N VAL A 105 -4.77 -10.08 32.58
CA VAL A 105 -3.61 -10.37 31.76
C VAL A 105 -2.99 -11.59 32.43
N PRO A 106 -2.93 -12.77 31.78
CA PRO A 106 -2.18 -13.87 32.34
C PRO A 106 -0.78 -13.31 32.60
N SER A 107 -0.24 -13.49 33.81
CA SER A 107 1.08 -12.97 34.15
C SER A 107 2.21 -13.48 33.22
N GLY A 108 1.91 -14.41 32.30
CA GLY A 108 2.79 -14.86 31.22
C GLY A 108 2.52 -14.28 29.81
N LEU A 109 1.59 -13.33 29.63
CA LEU A 109 1.28 -12.70 28.33
C LEU A 109 1.48 -11.18 28.31
N VAL A 110 1.82 -10.57 29.44
CA VAL A 110 2.72 -9.41 29.37
C VAL A 110 4.08 -10.03 29.10
N ALA A 111 4.65 -9.78 27.93
CA ALA A 111 6.10 -9.87 27.80
C ALA A 111 6.67 -8.85 28.79
N SER A 112 6.86 -9.26 30.05
CA SER A 112 7.84 -8.63 30.91
C SER A 112 9.13 -8.80 30.15
N ALA A 113 9.66 -7.71 29.61
CA ALA A 113 11.09 -7.65 29.35
C ALA A 113 11.75 -8.13 30.65
N ALA A 114 12.35 -9.32 30.62
CA ALA A 114 13.15 -9.74 31.76
C ALA A 114 14.23 -8.66 31.95
N PRO A 115 14.51 -8.21 33.18
CA PRO A 115 15.57 -7.23 33.41
C PRO A 115 16.95 -7.69 32.91
N ASP A 116 17.11 -9.00 32.66
CA ASP A 116 18.30 -9.63 32.06
C ASP A 116 18.05 -10.28 30.68
N ALA A 117 16.91 -10.00 30.02
CA ALA A 117 16.83 -10.31 28.60
C ALA A 117 17.84 -9.39 27.90
N PRO A 118 18.78 -9.92 27.08
CA PRO A 118 19.62 -9.05 26.27
C PRO A 118 18.69 -8.07 25.55
N PRO A 119 19.01 -6.76 25.52
CA PRO A 119 18.16 -5.78 24.88
C PRO A 119 17.75 -6.36 23.53
N ALA A 120 16.46 -6.30 23.20
CA ALA A 120 15.98 -6.68 21.87
C ALA A 120 16.98 -6.05 20.91
N GLY A 121 17.71 -6.91 20.17
CA GLY A 121 18.80 -6.47 19.32
C GLY A 121 18.31 -5.32 18.45
N PRO A 122 19.18 -4.38 18.05
CA PRO A 122 18.76 -3.25 17.23
C PRO A 122 17.79 -3.74 16.17
N ALA A 123 16.60 -3.12 16.09
CA ALA A 123 15.56 -3.51 15.16
C ALA A 123 16.23 -3.82 13.82
N ALA A 124 16.08 -5.07 13.34
CA ALA A 124 16.84 -5.54 12.20
C ALA A 124 16.74 -4.49 11.10
N ALA A 125 17.89 -3.99 10.64
CA ALA A 125 17.93 -2.97 9.61
C ALA A 125 17.04 -3.44 8.45
N PRO A 126 16.24 -2.54 7.85
CA PRO A 126 15.42 -2.92 6.70
C PRO A 126 16.33 -3.58 5.66
N PRO A 127 15.83 -4.63 4.97
CA PRO A 127 16.68 -5.38 4.06
C PRO A 127 17.22 -4.45 2.98
N ALA A 128 18.54 -4.52 2.75
CA ALA A 128 19.23 -3.71 1.74
C ALA A 128 18.79 -4.03 0.30
N SER A 129 18.00 -5.08 0.09
CA SER A 129 17.38 -5.37 -1.20
C SER A 129 16.04 -6.10 -1.04
N THR A 130 15.20 -6.04 -2.07
CA THR A 130 13.87 -6.68 -2.06
C THR A 130 13.54 -7.20 -3.45
N TRP A 131 13.33 -8.51 -3.56
CA TRP A 131 12.73 -9.15 -4.75
C TRP A 131 11.25 -8.77 -4.83
N LEU A 132 10.78 -8.39 -6.02
CA LEU A 132 9.37 -8.09 -6.23
C LEU A 132 8.62 -9.38 -6.56
N TYR A 133 7.54 -9.70 -5.84
CA TYR A 133 6.73 -10.88 -6.12
C TYR A 133 6.03 -10.79 -7.50
N GLU A 134 5.60 -9.58 -7.86
CA GLU A 134 5.10 -9.20 -9.18
C GLU A 134 6.10 -8.24 -9.79
N ALA A 135 6.63 -8.58 -10.97
CA ALA A 135 7.52 -7.70 -11.71
C ALA A 135 6.74 -6.47 -12.18
N PHE A 136 7.40 -5.32 -12.21
CA PHE A 136 6.77 -4.05 -12.52
C PHE A 136 7.38 -3.47 -13.80
N PRO A 137 6.61 -3.17 -14.86
CA PRO A 137 7.15 -2.60 -16.09
C PRO A 137 7.93 -1.32 -15.79
N ALA A 138 9.22 -1.30 -16.13
CA ALA A 138 10.03 -0.11 -15.94
C ALA A 138 9.46 1.02 -16.82
N PRO A 139 9.19 2.21 -16.27
CA PRO A 139 8.81 3.35 -17.08
C PRO A 139 9.87 3.61 -18.14
N ALA A 140 9.44 4.02 -19.34
CA ALA A 140 10.38 4.41 -20.37
C ALA A 140 11.25 5.57 -19.85
N LEU A 141 12.56 5.47 -20.08
CA LEU A 141 13.49 6.57 -19.87
C LEU A 141 14.32 6.76 -21.13
N ALA A 142 14.56 8.03 -21.44
CA ALA A 142 15.50 8.50 -22.43
C ALA A 142 16.24 9.68 -21.79
N LEU A 143 17.53 9.53 -21.57
CA LEU A 143 18.37 10.51 -20.88
C LEU A 143 19.66 10.74 -21.66
N THR A 144 20.17 11.97 -21.59
CA THR A 144 21.47 12.32 -22.19
C THR A 144 22.59 12.12 -21.19
N ASP A 145 23.67 11.47 -21.62
CA ASP A 145 24.90 11.34 -20.83
C ASP A 145 25.74 12.62 -20.85
N LEU A 146 26.84 12.61 -20.08
CA LEU A 146 27.75 13.76 -19.98
C LEU A 146 28.55 14.08 -21.26
N ASP A 147 28.57 13.15 -22.22
CA ASP A 147 29.17 13.29 -23.54
C ASP A 147 28.15 13.75 -24.60
N GLY A 148 26.88 13.93 -24.23
CA GLY A 148 25.81 14.31 -25.14
C GLY A 148 25.18 13.15 -25.91
N ARG A 149 25.50 11.89 -25.58
CA ARG A 149 24.84 10.72 -26.18
C ARG A 149 23.53 10.45 -25.46
N GLU A 150 22.50 10.17 -26.23
CA GLU A 150 21.23 9.72 -25.70
C GLU A 150 21.32 8.23 -25.35
N HIS A 151 20.78 7.86 -24.20
CA HIS A 151 20.63 6.49 -23.74
C HIS A 151 19.18 6.26 -23.36
N SER A 152 18.63 5.13 -23.78
CA SER A 152 17.26 4.73 -23.44
C SER A 152 17.21 3.32 -22.89
N LEU A 153 16.22 3.03 -22.05
CA LEU A 153 15.99 1.63 -21.62
C LEU A 153 15.71 0.70 -22.80
N ALA A 154 15.10 1.22 -23.87
CA ALA A 154 14.78 0.45 -25.07
C ALA A 154 16.03 -0.06 -25.80
N GLU A 155 17.14 0.68 -25.80
CA GLU A 155 18.43 0.23 -26.36
C GLU A 155 18.99 -1.01 -25.63
N HIS A 156 18.54 -1.23 -24.40
CA HIS A 156 18.91 -2.37 -23.58
C HIS A 156 17.87 -3.50 -23.60
N ALA A 157 16.92 -3.48 -24.53
CA ALA A 157 15.99 -4.60 -24.72
C ALA A 157 16.75 -5.92 -24.91
N GLY A 158 16.30 -6.98 -24.23
CA GLY A 158 16.92 -8.29 -24.28
C GLY A 158 18.10 -8.50 -23.31
N ARG A 159 18.49 -7.49 -22.52
CA ARG A 159 19.54 -7.61 -21.50
C ARG A 159 19.13 -6.97 -20.17
N PRO A 160 19.55 -7.52 -19.02
CA PRO A 160 19.32 -6.88 -17.74
C PRO A 160 19.97 -5.49 -17.65
N VAL A 161 19.31 -4.56 -16.97
CA VAL A 161 19.82 -3.21 -16.71
C VAL A 161 19.82 -2.92 -15.23
N LEU A 162 20.95 -2.40 -14.73
CA LEU A 162 21.06 -1.79 -13.42
C LEU A 162 20.85 -0.29 -13.57
N LEU A 163 19.66 0.18 -13.23
CA LEU A 163 19.33 1.60 -13.22
C LEU A 163 19.59 2.15 -11.82
N LEU A 164 20.73 2.84 -11.67
CA LEU A 164 21.16 3.48 -10.44
C LEU A 164 20.66 4.93 -10.42
N PHE A 165 19.84 5.27 -9.42
CA PHE A 165 19.59 6.66 -9.03
C PHE A 165 20.55 7.05 -7.92
N TRP A 166 21.24 8.16 -8.10
CA TRP A 166 22.29 8.61 -7.19
C TRP A 166 22.44 10.13 -7.18
N ALA A 167 23.18 10.64 -6.19
CA ALA A 167 23.56 12.05 -6.17
C ALA A 167 24.92 12.27 -5.49
N THR A 168 25.64 13.33 -5.88
CA THR A 168 26.96 13.66 -5.33
C THR A 168 26.93 14.02 -3.84
N TRP A 169 25.83 14.64 -3.38
CA TRP A 169 25.62 15.06 -2.00
C TRP A 169 25.35 13.89 -1.04
N ALA A 170 24.98 12.71 -1.54
CA ALA A 170 24.75 11.51 -0.75
C ALA A 170 26.04 10.66 -0.67
N PRO A 171 26.70 10.51 0.51
CA PRO A 171 27.95 9.75 0.60
C PRO A 171 27.83 8.29 0.14
N ALA A 172 26.75 7.60 0.53
CA ALA A 172 26.45 6.23 0.12
C ALA A 172 26.32 6.08 -1.41
N SER A 173 25.84 7.11 -2.10
CA SER A 173 25.71 7.13 -3.57
C SER A 173 27.06 7.03 -4.27
N ARG A 174 28.09 7.74 -3.77
CA ARG A 174 29.44 7.67 -4.32
C ARG A 174 30.05 6.28 -4.14
N THR A 175 29.85 5.67 -2.97
CA THR A 175 30.30 4.30 -2.69
C THR A 175 29.62 3.29 -3.61
N ALA A 176 28.30 3.37 -3.79
CA ALA A 176 27.55 2.50 -4.69
C ALA A 176 28.01 2.65 -6.15
N LEU A 177 28.14 3.88 -6.64
CA LEU A 177 28.59 4.19 -7.98
C LEU A 177 30.00 3.63 -8.27
N GLN A 178 30.96 3.87 -7.36
CA GLN A 178 32.32 3.35 -7.48
C GLN A 178 32.37 1.81 -7.41
N GLY A 179 31.56 1.20 -6.53
CA GLY A 179 31.46 -0.25 -6.40
C GLY A 179 30.95 -0.93 -7.67
N LEU A 180 29.92 -0.35 -8.31
CA LEU A 180 29.39 -0.83 -9.59
C LEU A 180 30.40 -0.61 -10.73
N ALA A 181 31.02 0.57 -10.81
CA ALA A 181 32.02 0.89 -11.83
C ALA A 181 33.25 -0.03 -11.75
N GLY A 182 33.69 -0.39 -10.53
CA GLY A 182 34.80 -1.32 -10.30
C GLY A 182 34.50 -2.76 -10.72
N GLN A 183 33.22 -3.16 -10.76
CA GLN A 183 32.78 -4.50 -11.18
C GLN A 183 32.10 -4.49 -12.56
N ARG A 184 32.22 -3.40 -13.34
CA ARG A 184 31.52 -3.23 -14.63
C ARG A 184 31.80 -4.38 -15.60
N GLU A 185 33.03 -4.88 -15.65
CA GLU A 185 33.42 -5.95 -16.58
C GLU A 185 32.82 -7.29 -16.18
N ALA A 186 32.77 -7.59 -14.88
CA ALA A 186 32.10 -8.78 -14.37
C ALA A 186 30.57 -8.72 -14.58
N LEU A 187 29.96 -7.54 -14.38
CA LEU A 187 28.54 -7.31 -14.62
C LEU A 187 28.21 -7.44 -16.12
N ALA A 188 29.03 -6.86 -16.99
CA ALA A 188 28.91 -6.98 -18.44
C ALA A 188 29.11 -8.43 -18.91
N ALA A 189 30.05 -9.19 -18.31
CA ALA A 189 30.25 -10.61 -18.60
C ALA A 189 29.04 -11.48 -18.20
N ARG A 190 28.21 -11.00 -17.28
CA ARG A 190 26.90 -11.60 -16.92
C ARG A 190 25.74 -11.01 -17.73
N GLY A 191 26.03 -10.25 -18.78
CA GLY A 191 25.05 -9.67 -19.71
C GLY A 191 24.35 -8.42 -19.21
N ALA A 192 24.71 -7.86 -18.06
CA ALA A 192 24.05 -6.68 -17.50
C ALA A 192 24.67 -5.38 -18.01
N SER A 193 23.82 -4.38 -18.27
CA SER A 193 24.23 -2.99 -18.52
C SER A 193 24.01 -2.13 -17.28
N ILE A 194 24.76 -1.03 -17.15
CA ILE A 194 24.66 -0.10 -16.03
C ILE A 194 24.27 1.27 -16.58
N LEU A 195 23.20 1.85 -16.05
CA LEU A 195 22.76 3.21 -16.33
C LEU A 195 22.69 3.97 -15.01
N ALA A 196 23.52 5.00 -14.85
CA ALA A 196 23.54 5.82 -13.64
C ALA A 196 22.87 7.18 -13.89
N ALA A 197 21.67 7.38 -13.37
CA ALA A 197 20.90 8.61 -13.45
C ALA A 197 21.12 9.47 -12.20
N ASP A 198 21.52 10.71 -12.39
CA ASP A 198 21.83 11.67 -11.33
C ASP A 198 20.77 12.78 -11.21
N GLU A 199 20.62 13.32 -10.00
CA GLU A 199 19.73 14.45 -9.68
C GLU A 199 20.47 15.81 -9.49
N GLY A 200 21.69 16.01 -10.00
CA GLY A 200 22.51 17.21 -9.76
C GLY A 200 23.72 17.45 -10.70
N ASN A 201 24.83 17.99 -10.15
CA ASN A 201 26.06 18.27 -10.91
C ASN A 201 27.10 17.17 -10.68
N VAL A 202 27.35 16.35 -11.71
CA VAL A 202 28.10 15.09 -11.59
C VAL A 202 29.37 14.97 -12.40
N ARG A 203 29.74 15.95 -13.23
CA ARG A 203 30.86 15.77 -14.19
C ARG A 203 32.17 15.33 -13.53
N ALA A 204 32.50 15.91 -12.38
CA ALA A 204 33.71 15.54 -11.63
C ALA A 204 33.60 14.15 -10.98
N ALA A 205 32.43 13.80 -10.43
CA ALA A 205 32.22 12.52 -9.75
C ALA A 205 32.09 11.34 -10.73
N ALA A 206 31.70 11.60 -11.97
CA ALA A 206 31.56 10.61 -13.04
C ALA A 206 32.87 10.32 -13.80
N GLN A 207 33.89 11.15 -13.63
CA GLN A 207 35.11 11.08 -14.43
C GLN A 207 35.87 9.76 -14.19
N GLY A 208 36.21 9.06 -15.27
CA GLY A 208 37.05 7.85 -15.22
C GLY A 208 36.33 6.57 -14.77
N LEU A 209 35.00 6.59 -14.59
CA LEU A 209 34.25 5.41 -14.13
C LEU A 209 33.94 4.40 -15.24
N GLY A 210 33.91 4.84 -16.51
CA GLY A 210 33.63 3.97 -17.66
C GLY A 210 32.21 3.40 -17.69
N ILE A 211 31.26 4.07 -17.02
CA ILE A 211 29.83 3.76 -17.05
C ILE A 211 29.04 4.99 -17.53
N PRO A 212 27.94 4.82 -18.29
CA PRO A 212 27.06 5.92 -18.67
C PRO A 212 26.47 6.61 -17.43
N VAL A 213 26.82 7.88 -17.26
CA VAL A 213 26.22 8.77 -16.25
C VAL A 213 25.37 9.81 -16.98
N MET A 214 24.10 9.86 -16.63
CA MET A 214 23.11 10.76 -17.21
C MET A 214 22.55 11.70 -16.16
N VAL A 215 22.11 12.87 -16.60
CA VAL A 215 21.34 13.79 -15.77
C VAL A 215 19.87 13.45 -15.93
N ALA A 216 19.20 13.04 -14.84
CA ALA A 216 17.78 12.75 -14.86
C ALA A 216 16.98 14.03 -15.09
N SER A 217 16.01 14.00 -16.01
CA SER A 217 15.01 15.06 -16.09
C SER A 217 14.08 14.99 -14.88
N GLU A 218 13.41 16.11 -14.57
CA GLU A 218 12.38 16.15 -13.50
C GLU A 218 11.28 15.11 -13.73
N GLU A 219 10.87 14.91 -14.99
CA GLU A 219 9.88 13.89 -15.35
C GLU A 219 10.37 12.47 -15.04
N VAL A 220 11.63 12.13 -15.37
CA VAL A 220 12.17 10.79 -15.11
C VAL A 220 12.36 10.56 -13.61
N ALA A 221 12.94 11.51 -12.89
CA ALA A 221 13.11 11.42 -11.45
C ALA A 221 11.76 11.27 -10.73
N GLY A 222 10.79 12.15 -11.05
CA GLY A 222 9.44 12.10 -10.48
C GLY A 222 8.65 10.84 -10.85
N THR A 223 8.82 10.33 -12.07
CA THR A 223 8.19 9.07 -12.48
C THR A 223 8.71 7.88 -11.66
N TYR A 224 10.03 7.78 -11.45
CA TYR A 224 10.62 6.71 -10.65
C TYR A 224 10.40 6.89 -9.14
N ASP A 225 10.20 8.12 -8.69
CA ASP A 225 9.71 8.41 -7.34
C ASP A 225 8.32 7.80 -7.11
N ILE A 226 7.39 8.02 -8.03
CA ILE A 226 6.06 7.38 -8.00
C ILE A 226 6.17 5.86 -8.08
N VAL A 227 7.05 5.32 -8.94
CA VAL A 227 7.33 3.87 -8.96
C VAL A 227 7.74 3.38 -7.57
N ASN A 228 8.71 4.03 -6.92
CA ASN A 228 9.15 3.65 -5.58
C ASN A 228 7.99 3.67 -4.57
N ARG A 229 7.19 4.75 -4.55
CA ARG A 229 6.00 4.84 -3.68
C ARG A 229 4.99 3.71 -3.95
N TYR A 230 4.87 3.27 -5.20
CA TYR A 230 3.97 2.19 -5.60
C TYR A 230 4.54 0.79 -5.32
N LEU A 231 5.86 0.64 -5.34
CA LEU A 231 6.54 -0.61 -5.02
C LEU A 231 6.50 -0.92 -3.52
N PHE A 232 6.48 0.10 -2.65
CA PHE A 232 6.61 -0.05 -1.20
C PHE A 232 5.47 0.62 -0.43
N ASP A 233 4.87 -0.12 0.52
CA ASP A 233 3.64 0.24 1.24
C ASP A 233 3.69 1.58 2.00
N ARG A 234 4.88 2.00 2.47
CA ARG A 234 5.05 3.28 3.18
C ARG A 234 4.96 4.51 2.26
N ARG A 235 4.87 4.32 0.94
CA ARG A 235 4.79 5.40 -0.08
C ARG A 235 5.82 6.51 0.15
N GLU A 236 7.04 6.10 0.47
CA GLU A 236 8.14 7.04 0.64
C GLU A 236 8.75 7.40 -0.71
N ASP A 237 9.35 8.58 -0.75
CA ASP A 237 10.11 9.02 -1.91
C ASP A 237 11.31 8.11 -2.16
N LEU A 238 11.81 8.16 -3.39
CA LEU A 238 13.00 7.45 -3.82
C LEU A 238 14.18 7.81 -2.92
N ARG A 239 14.69 6.82 -2.20
CA ARG A 239 15.86 7.00 -1.33
C ARG A 239 17.14 6.81 -2.14
N LEU A 240 18.08 7.74 -2.06
CA LEU A 240 19.36 7.62 -2.75
C LEU A 240 20.44 6.98 -1.85
N PRO A 241 21.29 6.08 -2.38
CA PRO A 241 21.18 5.46 -3.70
C PRO A 241 20.09 4.38 -3.75
N THR A 242 19.49 4.22 -4.92
CA THR A 242 18.62 3.08 -5.23
C THR A 242 19.03 2.48 -6.57
N VAL A 243 19.10 1.16 -6.66
CA VAL A 243 19.28 0.44 -7.92
C VAL A 243 18.01 -0.35 -8.22
N PHE A 244 17.39 -0.07 -9.37
CA PHE A 244 16.38 -0.93 -9.96
C PHE A 244 17.05 -1.95 -10.87
N LEU A 245 16.85 -3.24 -10.60
CA LEU A 245 17.21 -4.30 -11.53
C LEU A 245 16.05 -4.52 -12.48
N VAL A 246 16.25 -4.13 -13.72
CA VAL A 246 15.32 -4.29 -14.84
C VAL A 246 15.74 -5.55 -15.60
N SER A 247 14.78 -6.44 -15.86
CA SER A 247 15.00 -7.68 -16.60
C SER A 247 15.18 -7.43 -18.10
N ALA A 248 15.55 -8.47 -18.84
CA ALA A 248 15.65 -8.42 -20.31
C ALA A 248 14.32 -8.05 -21.00
N GLN A 249 13.19 -8.27 -20.33
CA GLN A 249 11.84 -7.95 -20.82
C GLN A 249 11.41 -6.51 -20.50
N GLY A 250 12.24 -5.75 -19.77
CA GLY A 250 11.95 -4.37 -19.38
C GLY A 250 11.16 -4.25 -18.08
N ASP A 251 11.06 -5.29 -17.27
CA ASP A 251 10.37 -5.24 -15.98
C ASP A 251 11.36 -5.08 -14.82
N VAL A 252 11.10 -4.17 -13.90
CA VAL A 252 11.73 -4.15 -12.58
C VAL A 252 11.39 -5.43 -11.83
N VAL A 253 12.41 -6.18 -11.41
CA VAL A 253 12.27 -7.45 -10.68
C VAL A 253 12.83 -7.40 -9.27
N LYS A 254 13.76 -6.49 -9.00
CA LYS A 254 14.40 -6.33 -7.69
C LYS A 254 14.84 -4.87 -7.49
N VAL A 255 14.81 -4.43 -6.24
CA VAL A 255 15.31 -3.10 -5.84
C VAL A 255 16.40 -3.28 -4.79
N TYR A 256 17.51 -2.57 -4.95
CA TYR A 256 18.60 -2.50 -3.96
C TYR A 256 18.69 -1.09 -3.40
N ARG A 257 19.02 -0.99 -2.11
CA ARG A 257 19.18 0.22 -1.33
C ARG A 257 20.49 0.12 -0.54
N ASP A 258 20.95 1.24 -0.01
CA ASP A 258 22.17 1.28 0.81
C ASP A 258 22.12 0.26 1.98
N PRO A 259 23.19 -0.56 2.18
CA PRO A 259 24.40 -0.68 1.37
C PRO A 259 24.20 -1.48 0.07
N ILE A 260 24.70 -0.95 -1.06
CA ILE A 260 24.62 -1.60 -2.38
C ILE A 260 25.94 -2.32 -2.68
N ALA A 261 25.89 -3.65 -2.78
CA ALA A 261 27.05 -4.49 -3.09
C ALA A 261 26.95 -5.10 -4.49
N ALA A 262 27.95 -4.83 -5.34
CA ALA A 262 28.02 -5.40 -6.69
C ALA A 262 28.10 -6.93 -6.70
N SER A 263 28.69 -7.54 -5.67
CA SER A 263 28.75 -9.00 -5.51
C SER A 263 27.36 -9.63 -5.37
N GLN A 264 26.49 -9.01 -4.58
CA GLN A 264 25.10 -9.47 -4.43
C GLN A 264 24.37 -9.40 -5.78
N ILE A 265 24.54 -8.31 -6.52
CA ILE A 265 23.94 -8.15 -7.85
C ILE A 265 24.45 -9.24 -8.80
N LEU A 266 25.74 -9.53 -8.81
CA LEU A 266 26.34 -10.60 -9.62
C LEU A 266 25.75 -12.00 -9.29
N GLU A 267 25.37 -12.25 -8.04
CA GLU A 267 24.69 -13.49 -7.63
C GLU A 267 23.21 -13.53 -8.06
N ASP A 268 22.57 -12.37 -8.11
CA ASP A 268 21.15 -12.24 -8.47
C ASP A 268 20.89 -12.26 -9.98
N LEU A 269 21.82 -11.75 -10.81
CA LEU A 269 21.66 -11.67 -12.26
C LEU A 269 21.23 -13.00 -12.93
N PRO A 270 21.85 -14.16 -12.64
CA PRO A 270 21.43 -15.44 -13.23
C PRO A 270 20.05 -15.92 -12.76
N ARG A 271 19.46 -15.26 -11.76
CA ARG A 271 18.22 -15.67 -11.09
C ARG A 271 17.04 -14.80 -11.50
N ILE A 272 17.22 -13.79 -12.36
CA ILE A 272 16.18 -12.86 -12.80
C ILE A 272 14.98 -13.60 -13.42
N ASP A 273 15.27 -14.47 -14.39
CA ASP A 273 14.26 -15.22 -15.12
C ASP A 273 13.91 -16.49 -14.34
N THR A 274 12.77 -16.43 -13.67
CA THR A 274 12.28 -17.50 -12.80
C THR A 274 10.76 -17.56 -12.87
N SER A 275 10.18 -18.69 -12.47
CA SER A 275 8.73 -18.84 -12.43
C SER A 275 8.09 -17.84 -11.45
N PRO A 276 6.84 -17.40 -11.65
CA PRO A 276 6.15 -16.53 -10.70
C PRO A 276 6.11 -17.09 -9.27
N ALA A 277 6.04 -18.42 -9.12
CA ALA A 277 6.05 -19.09 -7.83
C ALA A 277 7.40 -18.96 -7.11
N GLU A 278 8.51 -19.19 -7.82
CA GLU A 278 9.86 -18.99 -7.27
C GLU A 278 10.12 -17.51 -6.96
N ARG A 279 9.63 -16.59 -7.79
CA ARG A 279 9.73 -15.15 -7.54
C ARG A 279 9.01 -14.77 -6.24
N LEU A 280 7.78 -15.27 -6.05
CA LEU A 280 7.03 -15.09 -4.82
C LEU A 280 7.77 -15.67 -3.61
N ALA A 281 8.32 -16.87 -3.73
CA ALA A 281 9.11 -17.51 -2.66
C ALA A 281 10.33 -16.68 -2.25
N ARG A 282 10.95 -15.93 -3.18
CA ARG A 282 12.10 -15.04 -2.89
C ARG A 282 11.70 -13.68 -2.35
N ALA A 283 10.51 -13.19 -2.70
CA ALA A 283 10.01 -11.88 -2.29
C ALA A 283 9.55 -11.85 -0.82
N VAL A 284 9.22 -13.03 -0.27
CA VAL A 284 8.62 -13.15 1.06
C VAL A 284 9.71 -13.56 2.06
N PRO A 285 9.96 -12.77 3.12
CA PRO A 285 11.04 -13.04 4.06
C PRO A 285 10.69 -14.11 5.12
N PHE A 286 9.56 -14.80 4.96
CA PHE A 286 9.05 -15.80 5.89
C PHE A 286 8.50 -17.01 5.15
N GLU A 287 8.62 -18.17 5.76
CA GLU A 287 8.02 -19.40 5.26
C GLU A 287 6.49 -19.34 5.39
N GLY A 288 5.77 -19.90 4.41
CA GLY A 288 4.31 -19.93 4.44
C GLY A 288 3.69 -20.48 3.17
N THR A 289 2.37 -20.69 3.21
CA THR A 289 1.56 -21.07 2.04
C THR A 289 0.54 -19.97 1.78
N PHE A 290 0.48 -19.50 0.55
CA PHE A 290 -0.54 -18.57 0.11
C PHE A 290 -1.81 -19.34 -0.26
N TYR A 291 -2.93 -19.05 0.43
CA TYR A 291 -4.24 -19.66 0.13
C TYR A 291 -4.88 -19.13 -1.16
N SER A 292 -4.37 -18.01 -1.67
CA SER A 292 -4.76 -17.41 -2.95
C SER A 292 -3.54 -16.74 -3.57
N SER A 293 -3.53 -16.56 -4.90
CA SER A 293 -2.52 -15.73 -5.54
C SER A 293 -2.51 -14.33 -4.92
N PRO A 294 -1.33 -13.72 -4.71
CA PRO A 294 -1.24 -12.33 -4.29
C PRO A 294 -2.06 -11.43 -5.21
N VAL A 295 -2.63 -10.36 -4.64
CA VAL A 295 -3.41 -9.38 -5.40
C VAL A 295 -2.49 -8.70 -6.42
N GLN A 296 -2.98 -8.53 -7.65
CA GLN A 296 -2.24 -7.80 -8.68
C GLN A 296 -2.14 -6.31 -8.33
N ARG A 297 -1.03 -5.68 -8.72
CA ARG A 297 -0.83 -4.24 -8.56
C ARG A 297 -1.91 -3.45 -9.31
N ASN A 298 -2.40 -2.38 -8.69
CA ASN A 298 -3.45 -1.53 -9.26
C ASN A 298 -2.85 -0.44 -10.18
N TYR A 299 -2.58 -0.81 -11.44
CA TYR A 299 -2.01 0.10 -12.44
C TYR A 299 -2.88 1.35 -12.73
N PHE A 300 -4.18 1.32 -12.42
CA PHE A 300 -5.05 2.48 -12.59
C PHE A 300 -4.67 3.60 -11.62
N GLN A 301 -4.47 3.28 -10.34
CA GLN A 301 -4.05 4.27 -9.34
C GLN A 301 -2.64 4.81 -9.63
N TYR A 302 -1.75 3.95 -10.14
CA TYR A 302 -0.44 4.38 -10.61
C TYR A 302 -0.52 5.38 -11.77
N GLY A 303 -1.34 5.10 -12.78
CA GLY A 303 -1.55 6.01 -13.92
C GLY A 303 -2.22 7.33 -13.52
N LEU A 304 -3.14 7.30 -12.54
CA LEU A 304 -3.78 8.50 -12.02
C LEU A 304 -2.78 9.43 -11.34
N GLU A 305 -1.95 8.91 -10.42
CA GLU A 305 -0.91 9.69 -9.75
C GLU A 305 0.06 10.33 -10.76
N LEU A 306 0.51 9.56 -11.76
CA LEU A 306 1.36 10.10 -12.84
C LEU A 306 0.69 11.28 -13.56
N SER A 307 -0.59 11.15 -13.89
CA SER A 307 -1.35 12.23 -14.55
C SER A 307 -1.56 13.44 -13.64
N GLU A 308 -1.74 13.25 -12.34
CA GLU A 308 -1.94 14.32 -11.37
C GLU A 308 -0.65 15.14 -11.16
N GLN A 309 0.51 14.47 -11.21
CA GLN A 309 1.83 15.11 -11.17
C GLN A 309 2.27 15.70 -12.52
N GLY A 310 1.45 15.55 -13.57
CA GLY A 310 1.73 16.10 -14.91
C GLY A 310 2.69 15.27 -15.76
N PHE A 311 3.05 14.05 -15.33
CA PHE A 311 3.87 13.11 -16.09
C PHE A 311 3.01 12.36 -17.11
N ASP A 312 2.50 13.11 -18.10
CA ASP A 312 1.47 12.64 -19.03
C ASP A 312 1.94 11.47 -19.91
N ALA A 313 3.20 11.44 -20.33
CA ALA A 313 3.74 10.36 -21.17
C ALA A 313 3.75 8.99 -20.45
N PRO A 314 4.34 8.86 -19.25
CA PRO A 314 4.25 7.62 -18.48
C PRO A 314 2.82 7.32 -18.02
N ALA A 315 1.98 8.34 -17.75
CA ALA A 315 0.57 8.13 -17.42
C ALA A 315 -0.20 7.43 -18.55
N VAL A 316 0.02 7.84 -19.81
CA VAL A 316 -0.57 7.16 -20.98
C VAL A 316 -0.15 5.69 -21.01
N ALA A 317 1.14 5.39 -20.87
CA ALA A 317 1.63 4.00 -20.89
C ALA A 317 1.01 3.15 -19.77
N ALA A 318 0.83 3.72 -18.58
CA ALA A 318 0.16 3.07 -17.46
C ALA A 318 -1.32 2.78 -17.77
N PHE A 319 -2.07 3.76 -18.27
CA PHE A 319 -3.49 3.55 -18.60
C PHE A 319 -3.69 2.64 -19.83
N GLU A 320 -2.80 2.64 -20.81
CA GLU A 320 -2.83 1.69 -21.93
C GLU A 320 -2.66 0.25 -21.41
N ARG A 321 -1.83 0.05 -20.39
CA ARG A 321 -1.71 -1.24 -19.72
C ARG A 321 -3.00 -1.62 -19.00
N VAL A 322 -3.61 -0.69 -18.27
CA VAL A 322 -4.92 -0.93 -17.63
C VAL A 322 -5.96 -1.31 -18.67
N ALA A 323 -6.02 -0.60 -19.80
CA ALA A 323 -6.97 -0.88 -20.88
C ALA A 323 -6.79 -2.28 -21.49
N ARG A 324 -5.57 -2.84 -21.48
CA ARG A 324 -5.31 -4.22 -21.90
C ARG A 324 -5.69 -5.27 -20.86
N LEU A 325 -5.54 -4.96 -19.57
CA LEU A 325 -5.75 -5.91 -18.48
C LEU A 325 -7.21 -5.93 -17.98
N ASP A 326 -7.80 -4.74 -17.80
CA ASP A 326 -9.16 -4.54 -17.29
C ASP A 326 -9.78 -3.30 -17.99
N PRO A 327 -10.29 -3.48 -19.22
CA PRO A 327 -10.87 -2.39 -19.99
C PRO A 327 -12.13 -1.84 -19.33
N SER A 328 -12.13 -0.55 -19.00
CA SER A 328 -13.28 0.14 -18.40
C SER A 328 -13.49 1.52 -19.02
N ALA A 329 -14.72 2.02 -18.98
CA ALA A 329 -15.05 3.34 -19.52
C ALA A 329 -14.22 4.46 -18.87
N ILE A 330 -13.94 4.35 -17.56
CA ILE A 330 -13.08 5.32 -16.84
C ILE A 330 -11.63 5.29 -17.31
N THR A 331 -11.08 4.09 -17.58
CA THR A 331 -9.73 3.97 -18.14
C THR A 331 -9.63 4.66 -19.50
N PHE A 332 -10.59 4.41 -20.39
CA PHE A 332 -10.59 5.01 -21.73
C PHE A 332 -10.88 6.51 -21.71
N HIS A 333 -11.70 7.00 -20.79
CA HIS A 333 -11.89 8.44 -20.58
C HIS A 333 -10.59 9.14 -20.15
N ASN A 334 -9.84 8.55 -19.21
CA ASN A 334 -8.55 9.07 -18.78
C ASN A 334 -7.52 9.05 -19.92
N LEU A 335 -7.47 7.97 -20.71
CA LEU A 335 -6.65 7.92 -21.93
C LEU A 335 -7.03 9.01 -22.92
N GLY A 336 -8.33 9.21 -23.17
CA GLY A 336 -8.81 10.25 -24.07
C GLY A 336 -8.39 11.65 -23.65
N THR A 337 -8.49 11.93 -22.35
CA THR A 337 -8.06 13.19 -21.74
C THR A 337 -6.55 13.40 -21.90
N LEU A 338 -5.74 12.38 -21.60
CA LEU A 338 -4.29 12.45 -21.77
C LEU A 338 -3.87 12.60 -23.25
N TYR A 339 -4.52 11.89 -24.17
CA TYR A 339 -4.26 12.06 -25.59
C TYR A 339 -4.60 13.47 -26.08
N MET A 340 -5.69 14.09 -25.58
CA MET A 340 -5.99 15.50 -25.88
C MET A 340 -4.90 16.44 -25.38
N LYS A 341 -4.47 16.29 -24.11
CA LYS A 341 -3.38 17.10 -23.52
C LYS A 341 -2.10 17.00 -24.33
N ARG A 342 -1.78 15.81 -24.83
CA ARG A 342 -0.58 15.53 -25.65
C ARG A 342 -0.74 15.83 -27.14
N GLY A 343 -1.84 16.47 -27.56
CA GLY A 343 -2.04 16.87 -28.96
C GLY A 343 -2.34 15.71 -29.92
N ASN A 344 -2.87 14.59 -29.43
CA ASN A 344 -3.33 13.45 -30.22
C ASN A 344 -4.88 13.36 -30.25
N PRO A 345 -5.57 14.23 -31.03
CA PRO A 345 -7.02 14.26 -31.06
C PRO A 345 -7.64 12.99 -31.67
N LEU A 346 -6.94 12.30 -32.57
CA LEU A 346 -7.41 11.05 -33.16
C LEU A 346 -7.42 9.92 -32.13
N GLY A 347 -6.33 9.76 -31.38
CA GLY A 347 -6.25 8.80 -30.28
C GLY A 347 -7.27 9.13 -29.19
N ALA A 348 -7.46 10.42 -28.89
CA ALA A 348 -8.44 10.86 -27.92
C ALA A 348 -9.87 10.47 -28.31
N ARG A 349 -10.26 10.77 -29.55
CA ARG A 349 -11.57 10.39 -30.09
C ARG A 349 -11.80 8.89 -29.99
N ALA A 350 -10.85 8.08 -30.44
CA ALA A 350 -10.96 6.62 -30.39
C ALA A 350 -11.13 6.11 -28.95
N ALA A 351 -10.40 6.70 -28.00
CA ALA A 351 -10.53 6.36 -26.58
C ALA A 351 -11.92 6.76 -26.03
N PHE A 352 -12.41 7.96 -26.32
CA PHE A 352 -13.74 8.39 -25.87
C PHE A 352 -14.87 7.55 -26.49
N GLU A 353 -14.79 7.22 -27.78
CA GLU A 353 -15.74 6.31 -28.44
C GLU A 353 -15.73 4.95 -27.74
N ARG A 354 -14.56 4.42 -27.39
CA ARG A 354 -14.45 3.16 -26.65
C ARG A 354 -15.04 3.23 -25.24
N ALA A 355 -14.93 4.38 -24.57
CA ALA A 355 -15.55 4.59 -23.27
C ALA A 355 -17.09 4.54 -23.37
N LEU A 356 -17.66 5.20 -24.38
CA LEU A 356 -19.10 5.20 -24.66
C LEU A 356 -19.62 3.82 -25.09
N ASP A 357 -18.84 3.06 -25.86
CA ASP A 357 -19.19 1.68 -26.22
C ASP A 357 -19.30 0.77 -24.97
N LEU A 358 -18.39 0.96 -24.01
CA LEU A 358 -18.39 0.18 -22.76
C LEU A 358 -19.49 0.63 -21.81
N LYS A 359 -19.78 1.94 -21.77
CA LYS A 359 -20.85 2.52 -20.96
C LYS A 359 -21.45 3.74 -21.68
N PRO A 360 -22.61 3.58 -22.35
CA PRO A 360 -23.23 4.66 -23.14
C PRO A 360 -23.65 5.90 -22.35
N ASP A 361 -23.86 5.76 -21.03
CA ASP A 361 -24.20 6.82 -20.08
C ASP A 361 -23.00 7.31 -19.27
N TYR A 362 -21.77 7.04 -19.73
CA TYR A 362 -20.54 7.37 -19.01
C TYR A 362 -20.30 8.87 -18.84
#